data_AF-A0A8T4PU13-F1
#
_entry.id   AF-A0A8T4PU13-F1
#
_cell.length_a   1.000
_cell.length_b   1.000
_cell.length_c   1.000
_cell.angle_alpha   90.00
_cell.angle_beta   90.00
_cell.angle_gamma   90.00
#
_symmetry.space_group_name_H-M   'P 1'
#
loop_
_entity.id
_entity.type
_entity.pdbx_description
1 polymer ?
#
loop_
_entity_poly.entity_id
_entity_poly.type
_entity_poly.pdbx_seq_one_letter_code
_entity_poly.pdbx_strand_id
1 'polypeptide(L)' 'RKSDVSYATVKRIWPHILKSGWVRPTRKVAKTTFYTYDLTNKAAKAIEQCYLKIITDVTEREAGLQVPPIASKK' A
#
# COMPACT_ATOMS: atom_id res chain seq x y z
N ARG A 1 16.53 3.93 -11.45
CA ARG A 1 15.76 2.75 -11.92
C ARG A 1 14.31 2.94 -11.49
N LYS A 2 13.35 3.02 -12.42
CA LYS A 2 11.91 2.93 -12.12
C LYS A 2 11.50 1.49 -12.44
N SER A 3 10.98 0.76 -11.46
CA SER A 3 10.39 -0.56 -11.66
C SER A 3 8.89 -0.39 -11.59
N ASP A 4 8.20 -0.51 -12.72
CA ASP A 4 6.74 -0.46 -12.77
C ASP A 4 6.18 -1.84 -12.42
N VAL A 5 5.70 -1.97 -11.18
CA VAL A 5 4.96 -3.16 -10.74
C VAL A 5 3.48 -2.90 -10.99
N SER A 6 2.89 -3.68 -11.89
CA SER A 6 1.45 -3.54 -12.20
C SER A 6 0.58 -3.89 -10.98
N TYR A 7 -0.59 -3.25 -10.88
CA TYR A 7 -1.59 -3.58 -9.86
C TYR A 7 -1.99 -5.07 -9.89
N ALA A 8 -2.04 -5.68 -11.08
CA ALA A 8 -2.31 -7.11 -11.23
C ALA A 8 -1.24 -7.99 -10.56
N THR A 9 0.02 -7.59 -10.66
CA THR A 9 1.14 -8.27 -9.98
C THR A 9 1.00 -8.14 -8.47
N VAL A 10 0.70 -6.94 -7.96
CA VAL A 10 0.49 -6.71 -6.52
C VAL A 10 -0.66 -7.57 -5.99
N LYS A 11 -1.79 -7.61 -6.71
CA LYS A 11 -2.95 -8.44 -6.35
C LYS A 11 -2.60 -9.93 -6.29
N ARG A 12 -1.74 -10.42 -7.19
CA ARG A 12 -1.29 -11.82 -7.21
C ARG A 12 -0.40 -12.17 -6.02
N ILE A 13 0.50 -11.28 -5.62
CA ILE A 13 1.44 -11.54 -4.50
C ILE A 13 0.83 -11.24 -3.13
N TRP A 14 -0.25 -10.47 -3.07
CA TRP A 14 -0.89 -10.03 -1.82
C TRP A 14 -1.21 -11.18 -0.84
N PRO A 15 -1.78 -12.32 -1.27
CA PRO A 15 -2.04 -13.44 -0.35
C PRO A 15 -0.76 -14.00 0.29
N HIS A 16 0.37 -13.98 -0.41
CA HIS A 16 1.66 -14.43 0.13
C HIS A 16 2.20 -13.44 1.18
N ILE A 17 1.99 -12.14 0.96
CA ILE A 17 2.33 -11.08 1.91
C ILE A 17 1.48 -11.22 3.19
N LEU A 18 0.20 -11.54 3.07
CA LEU A 18 -0.63 -11.79 4.25
C LEU A 18 -0.18 -13.04 5.02
N LYS A 19 0.22 -14.09 4.30
CA LYS A 19 0.75 -15.32 4.91
C LYS A 19 2.09 -15.12 5.63
N SER A 20 2.91 -14.14 5.24
CA SER A 20 4.18 -13.86 5.93
C SER A 20 3.99 -13.24 7.32
N GLY A 21 2.78 -12.78 7.65
CA GLY A 21 2.45 -12.16 8.94
C GLY A 21 2.96 -10.72 9.11
N TRP A 22 3.69 -10.20 8.12
CA TRP A 22 4.19 -8.82 8.06
C TRP A 22 3.09 -7.79 7.85
N VAL A 23 2.00 -8.20 7.20
CA VAL A 23 0.81 -7.38 6.94
C VAL A 23 -0.40 -8.15 7.43
N ARG A 24 -1.24 -7.51 8.24
CA ARG A 24 -2.43 -8.13 8.82
C ARG A 24 -3.67 -7.29 8.52
N PRO A 25 -4.78 -7.91 8.09
CA PRO A 25 -6.04 -7.18 7.97
C PRO A 25 -6.53 -6.76 9.36
N THR A 26 -6.98 -5.51 9.50
CA THR A 26 -7.55 -5.01 10.77
C THR A 26 -9.05 -4.94 10.74
N ARG A 27 -9.60 -4.13 9.83
CA ARG A 27 -11.04 -3.93 9.71
C ARG A 27 -11.46 -3.79 8.27
N LYS A 28 -12.71 -4.16 7.99
CA LYS A 28 -13.36 -3.96 6.70
C LYS A 28 -14.42 -2.87 6.86
N VAL A 29 -14.34 -1.84 6.03
CA VAL A 29 -15.35 -0.76 5.97
C VAL A 29 -15.89 -0.74 4.54
N ALA A 30 -17.19 -1.01 4.39
CA ALA A 30 -17.84 -1.19 3.08
C ALA A 30 -17.07 -2.20 2.20
N LYS A 31 -16.54 -1.76 1.05
CA LYS A 31 -15.77 -2.58 0.11
C LYS A 31 -14.25 -2.53 0.36
N THR A 32 -13.79 -1.73 1.32
CA THR A 32 -12.36 -1.48 1.57
C THR A 32 -11.87 -2.26 2.79
N THR A 33 -10.74 -2.96 2.65
CA THR A 33 -10.06 -3.65 3.75
C THR A 33 -8.85 -2.83 4.19
N PHE A 34 -8.76 -2.56 5.49
CA PHE A 34 -7.62 -1.88 6.11
C PHE A 34 -6.60 -2.90 6.59
N TYR A 35 -5.33 -2.53 6.51
CA TYR A 35 -4.20 -3.38 6.87
C TYR A 35 -3.27 -2.66 7.84
N THR A 36 -2.70 -3.41 8.77
CA THR A 36 -1.60 -2.97 9.62
C THR A 36 -0.31 -3.64 9.17
N TYR A 37 0.77 -2.87 9.17
CA TYR A 37 2.10 -3.29 8.75
C TYR A 37 3.01 -3.35 9.98
N ASP A 38 3.82 -4.40 10.08
CA ASP A 38 4.86 -4.48 11.12
C ASP A 38 6.08 -3.62 10.72
N LEU A 39 6.08 -2.34 11.12
CA LEU A 39 7.11 -1.38 10.71
C LEU A 39 8.52 -1.68 11.26
N THR A 40 8.65 -2.63 12.20
CA THR A 40 9.95 -3.11 12.66
C THR A 40 10.65 -3.96 11.58
N ASN A 41 9.87 -4.56 10.68
CA ASN A 41 10.36 -5.34 9.56
C ASN A 41 10.59 -4.46 8.33
N LYS A 42 11.83 -4.44 7.82
CA LYS A 42 12.21 -3.69 6.62
C LYS A 42 11.36 -4.03 5.40
N ALA A 43 10.96 -5.30 5.24
CA ALA A 43 10.12 -5.73 4.12
C ALA A 43 8.69 -5.20 4.26
N ALA A 44 8.11 -5.24 5.45
CA ALA A 44 6.78 -4.68 5.71
C ALA A 44 6.73 -3.17 5.44
N LYS A 45 7.77 -2.44 5.87
CA LYS A 45 7.93 -1.00 5.60
C LYS A 45 8.02 -0.72 4.09
N ALA A 46 8.75 -1.54 3.34
CA ALA A 46 8.83 -1.40 1.89
C ALA A 46 7.47 -1.67 1.20
N ILE A 47 6.71 -2.65 1.69
CA ILE A 47 5.37 -2.98 1.18
C ILE A 47 4.40 -1.83 1.43
N GLU A 48 4.40 -1.25 2.65
CA GLU A 48 3.57 -0.09 2.98
C GLU A 48 3.83 1.08 2.02
N GLN A 49 5.11 1.44 1.82
CA GLN A 49 5.49 2.52 0.92
C GLN A 49 5.09 2.25 -0.54
N CYS A 50 5.23 1.01 -1.01
CA CYS A 50 4.80 0.60 -2.34
C CYS A 50 3.28 0.70 -2.50
N TYR A 51 2.52 0.22 -1.50
CA TYR A 51 1.07 0.22 -1.51
C TYR A 51 0.50 1.66 -1.47
N LEU A 52 1.04 2.51 -0.59
CA LEU A 52 0.67 3.92 -0.52
C LEU A 52 0.96 4.64 -1.83
N LYS A 53 2.13 4.40 -2.44
CA LYS A 53 2.48 5.02 -3.72
C LYS A 53 1.52 4.61 -4.84
N ILE A 54 1.17 3.32 -4.93
CA ILE A 54 0.20 2.83 -5.92
C ILE A 54 -1.17 3.47 -5.70
N ILE A 55 -1.62 3.58 -4.45
CA ILE A 55 -2.88 4.27 -4.15
C ILE A 55 -2.77 5.72 -4.62
N THR A 56 -1.77 6.47 -4.16
CA THR A 56 -1.57 7.88 -4.54
C THR A 56 -1.55 8.06 -6.06
N ASP A 57 -0.76 7.28 -6.80
CA ASP A 57 -0.68 7.34 -8.26
C ASP A 57 -2.04 7.05 -8.93
N VAL A 58 -2.83 6.12 -8.40
CA VAL A 58 -4.18 5.81 -8.91
C VAL A 58 -5.17 6.93 -8.55
N THR A 59 -5.19 7.40 -7.31
CA THR A 59 -6.02 8.55 -6.90
C THR A 59 -5.69 9.82 -7.67
N GLU A 60 -4.41 10.15 -7.87
CA GLU A 60 -3.99 11.33 -8.64
C GLU A 60 -4.43 11.23 -10.11
N ARG A 61 -4.37 10.03 -10.70
CA ARG A 61 -4.85 9.77 -12.07
C ARG A 61 -6.36 9.84 -12.21
N GLU A 62 -7.11 9.28 -11.27
CA GLU A 62 -8.57 9.24 -11.34
C GLU A 62 -9.21 10.56 -10.90
N ALA A 63 -8.55 11.31 -10.02
CA ALA A 63 -9.19 12.45 -9.36
C ALA A 63 -8.83 13.81 -9.99
N GLY A 64 -7.74 13.96 -10.74
CA GLY A 64 -7.23 15.29 -11.11
C GLY A 64 -7.02 16.22 -9.90
N LEU A 65 -7.03 15.65 -8.70
CA LEU A 65 -7.00 16.33 -7.41
C LEU A 65 -5.58 16.20 -6.87
N GLN A 66 -4.94 17.35 -6.68
CA GLN A 66 -3.72 17.48 -5.90
C GLN A 66 -3.93 16.84 -4.52
N VAL A 67 -3.37 15.65 -4.33
CA VAL A 67 -3.32 15.01 -3.02
C VAL A 67 -2.36 15.86 -2.18
N PRO A 68 -2.80 16.46 -1.06
CA PRO A 68 -1.90 17.25 -0.23
C PRO A 68 -0.76 16.34 0.25
N PRO A 69 0.49 16.84 0.23
CA PRO A 69 1.64 16.02 0.54
C PRO A 69 1.47 15.43 1.94
N ILE A 70 1.73 14.12 2.06
CA ILE A 70 1.73 13.42 3.35
C ILE A 70 2.82 14.07 4.20
N ALA A 71 2.41 14.98 5.08
CA ALA A 71 3.30 15.62 6.02
C ALA A 71 3.82 14.55 6.98
N SER A 72 5.05 14.09 6.71
CA SER A 72 5.86 13.33 7.66
C SER A 72 6.12 14.25 8.85
N LYS A 73 5.33 14.13 9.92
CA LYS A 73 5.65 14.79 11.18
C LYS A 73 6.91 14.13 11.75
N LYS A 74 7.90 14.99 11.94
CA LYS A 74 9.26 14.77 12.42
C LYS A 74 9.26 14.46 13.91
#